data_AF-A0A963BCU0-F1
#
_entry.id   AF-A0A963BCU0-F1
#
_cell.length_a   1.000
_cell.length_b   1.000
_cell.length_c   1.000
_cell.angle_alpha   90.00
_cell.angle_beta   90.00
_cell.angle_gamma   90.00
#
_symmetry.space_group_name_H-M   'P 1'
#
loop_
_entity.id
_entity.type
_entity.pdbx_description
1 polymer ?
#
loop_
_entity_poly.entity_id
_entity_poly.type
_entity_poly.pdbx_seq_one_letter_code
_entity_poly.pdbx_strand_id
1 'polypeptide(L)' 'RITRQEIGRIVGCSREMAGRVLKNLETEGLITVKGKTIVVFGTR' A
#
# COMPACT_ATOMS: atom_id res chain seq x y z
N ARG A 1 -7.83 5.59 -4.31
CA ARG A 1 -7.08 6.51 -3.42
C ARG A 1 -7.42 6.13 -1.99
N ILE A 2 -6.43 5.82 -1.14
CA ILE A 2 -6.62 5.28 0.21
C ILE A 2 -5.41 5.63 1.09
N THR A 3 -5.61 5.81 2.40
CA THR A 3 -4.53 6.02 3.37
C THR A 3 -4.02 4.73 3.97
N ARG A 4 -2.79 4.75 4.50
CA ARG A 4 -2.21 3.64 5.26
C ARG A 4 -3.00 3.27 6.52
N GLN A 5 -3.70 4.25 7.13
CA GLN A 5 -4.58 3.99 8.27
C GLN A 5 -5.85 3.24 7.85
N GLU A 6 -6.45 3.62 6.73
CA GLU A 6 -7.61 2.91 6.17
C GLU A 6 -7.23 1.48 5.77
N ILE A 7 -6.08 1.28 5.11
CA ILE A 7 -5.54 -0.06 4.83
C ILE A 7 -5.37 -0.84 6.13
N GLY A 8 -4.74 -0.25 7.15
CA GLY A 8 -4.57 -0.90 8.45
C GLY A 8 -5.89 -1.32 9.11
N ARG A 9 -6.93 -0.48 9.03
CA ARG A 9 -8.27 -0.81 9.55
C ARG A 9 -8.93 -1.97 8.81
N ILE A 10 -8.78 -2.03 7.48
CA ILE A 10 -9.38 -3.09 6.65
C ILE A 10 -8.71 -4.44 6.94
N VAL A 11 -7.38 -4.46 7.06
CA VAL A 11 -6.60 -5.70 7.15
C VAL A 11 -6.26 -6.08 8.60
N GLY A 12 -6.53 -5.19 9.56
CA GLY A 12 -6.26 -5.43 10.99
C GLY A 12 -4.79 -5.25 11.38
N CYS A 13 -4.09 -4.26 10.82
CA CYS A 13 -2.69 -3.97 11.14
C CYS A 13 -2.43 -2.49 11.46
N SER A 14 -1.26 -2.19 12.03
CA SER A 14 -0.86 -0.81 12.29
C SER A 14 -0.56 -0.07 10.98
N ARG A 15 -0.67 1.27 11.02
CA ARG A 15 -0.31 2.13 9.89
C ARG A 15 1.14 1.91 9.45
N GLU A 16 2.02 1.66 10.41
CA GLU A 16 3.46 1.45 10.23
C GLU A 16 3.71 0.11 9.52
N MET A 17 3.00 -0.95 9.91
CA MET A 17 3.07 -2.25 9.25
C MET A 17 2.55 -2.17 7.81
N ALA A 18 1.40 -1.52 7.59
CA ALA A 18 0.89 -1.26 6.24
C ALA A 18 1.90 -0.47 5.39
N GLY A 19 2.57 0.53 5.98
CA GLY A 19 3.63 1.28 5.31
C GLY A 19 4.82 0.42 4.87
N ARG A 20 5.28 -0.50 5.73
CA ARG A 20 6.38 -1.43 5.43
C ARG A 20 6.01 -2.39 4.30
N VAL A 21 4.82 -2.99 4.36
CA VAL A 21 4.34 -3.91 3.32
C VAL A 21 4.20 -3.22 1.98
N LEU A 22 3.62 -2.01 1.94
CA LEU A 22 3.54 -1.23 0.72
C LEU A 22 4.92 -0.90 0.14
N LYS A 23 5.93 -0.67 0.98
CA LYS A 23 7.29 -0.42 0.51
C LYS A 23 7.95 -1.67 -0.08
N ASN A 24 7.68 -2.84 0.49
CA ASN A 24 8.17 -4.11 -0.04
C ASN A 24 7.55 -4.38 -1.42
N LEU A 25 6.22 -4.23 -1.56
CA LEU A 25 5.53 -4.40 -2.85
C LEU A 25 5.99 -3.40 -3.92
N GLU A 26 6.31 -2.16 -3.52
CA GLU A 26 6.91 -1.18 -4.43
C GLU A 26 8.33 -1.57 -4.85
N THR A 27 9.13 -2.13 -3.94
CA THR A 27 10.49 -2.63 -4.22
C THR A 27 10.47 -3.82 -5.18
N GLU A 28 9.46 -4.69 -5.05
CA GLU A 28 9.20 -5.81 -5.95
C GLU A 28 8.65 -5.37 -7.32
N GLY A 29 8.37 -4.08 -7.52
CA GLY A 29 7.86 -3.55 -8.78
C GLY A 29 6.42 -3.96 -9.08
N LEU A 30 5.63 -4.32 -8.06
CA LEU A 30 4.22 -4.72 -8.20
C LEU A 30 3.27 -3.53 -8.14
N ILE A 31 3.66 -2.48 -7.41
CA ILE A 31 2.88 -1.24 -7.23
C ILE A 31 3.79 -0.01 -7.26
N THR A 32 3.19 1.17 -7.42
CA THR A 32 3.82 2.45 -7.06
C THR A 32 2.93 3.26 -6.13
N VAL A 33 3.54 3.96 -5.16
CA VAL A 33 2.80 4.71 -4.14
C VAL A 33 3.18 6.19 -4.17
N LYS A 34 2.17 7.06 -4.40
CA LYS A 34 2.29 8.52 -4.29
C LYS A 34 1.27 9.06 -3.29
N GLY A 35 1.70 9.22 -2.03
CA GLY A 35 0.84 9.70 -0.95
C GLY A 35 -0.34 8.76 -0.68
N LYS A 36 -1.57 9.20 -1.00
CA LYS A 36 -2.80 8.39 -0.90
C LYS A 36 -3.15 7.65 -2.21
N THR A 37 -2.37 7.86 -3.27
CA THR A 37 -2.59 7.23 -4.57
C THR A 37 -1.67 6.04 -4.68
N ILE A 38 -2.24 4.88 -5.01
CA ILE A 38 -1.51 3.63 -5.24
C ILE A 38 -1.92 3.17 -6.64
N VAL A 39 -0.94 2.86 -7.48
CA VAL A 39 -1.15 2.26 -8.80
C VAL A 39 -0.65 0.82 -8.73
N VAL A 40 -1.48 -0.13 -9.18
CA VAL A 40 -1.17 -1.55 -9.19
C VAL A 40 -0.86 -1.95 -10.63
N PHE A 41 0.23 -2.69 -10.85
CA PHE A 41 0.61 -3.15 -12.18
C PHE A 41 0.01 -4.53 -12.48
N GLY A 42 -0.12 -4.86 -13.77
CA GLY A 42 -0.57 -6.19 -14.23
C GLY A 42 -2.05 -6.49 -13.96
N THR A 43 -2.79 -5.56 -13.35
CA THR A 43 -4.22 -5.68 -13.12
C THR A 43 -4.98 -4.81 -14.13
N ARG A 44 -6.15 -5.29 -14.55
CA ARG A 44 -7.09 -4.61 -15.45
C ARG A 44 -8.40 -4.45 -14.70
#